data_AF-A0A7C6CCR4-F1
#
_entry.id   AF-A0A7C6CCR4-F1
#
_cell.length_a   1.000
_cell.length_b   1.000
_cell.length_c   1.000
_cell.angle_alpha   90.00
_cell.angle_beta   90.00
_cell.angle_gamma   90.00
#
_symmetry.space_group_name_H-M   'P 1'
#
loop_
_entity.id
_entity.type
_entity.pdbx_description
1 polymer ?
#
loop_
_entity_poly.entity_id
_entity_poly.type
_entity_poly.pdbx_seq_one_letter_code
_entity_poly.pdbx_strand_id
1 'polypeptide(L)'
;MMVPPATELAITLKTLVEASDGSAAQVTVNSPVGDPKKMDDMCSLVEGVDVLTFEHEHIPQEVLANCKKVSIQPPPSALLYAQNKLKMREKLQ
;
A
#
# COMPACT_ATOMS: atom_id res chain seq x y z
N MET A 1 -6.81 -6.13 6.07
CA MET A 1 -6.28 -7.33 6.76
C MET A 1 -5.13 -7.10 7.76
N MET A 2 -4.66 -5.89 8.07
CA MET A 2 -3.52 -5.69 9.01
C MET A 2 -3.86 -5.17 10.42
N VAL A 3 -5.11 -4.74 10.67
CA VAL A 3 -5.46 -4.00 11.91
C VAL A 3 -5.28 -4.82 13.18
N PRO A 4 -5.88 -6.02 13.35
CA PRO A 4 -5.72 -6.79 14.59
C PRO A 4 -4.25 -7.08 14.96
N PRO A 5 -3.39 -7.63 14.08
CA PRO A 5 -2.00 -7.91 14.46
C PRO A 5 -1.18 -6.65 14.74
N ALA A 6 -1.43 -5.53 14.05
CA ALA A 6 -0.73 -4.28 14.34
C ALA A 6 -1.08 -3.73 15.72
N THR A 7 -2.37 -3.78 16.10
CA THR A 7 -2.83 -3.37 17.44
C THR A 7 -2.17 -4.20 18.54
N GLU A 8 -2.16 -5.53 18.41
CA GLU A 8 -1.56 -6.44 19.40
C GLU A 8 -0.03 -6.25 19.54
N LEU A 9 0.64 -5.85 18.46
CA LEU A 9 2.08 -5.56 18.44
C LEU A 9 2.41 -4.11 18.77
N ALA A 10 1.43 -3.28 19.12
CA ALA A 10 1.58 -1.84 19.36
C ALA A 10 2.21 -1.08 18.16
N ILE A 11 1.92 -1.53 16.94
CA ILE A 11 2.30 -0.85 15.70
C ILE A 11 1.18 0.11 15.31
N THR A 12 1.52 1.39 15.13
CA THR A 12 0.54 2.39 14.67
C THR A 12 0.32 2.23 13.17
N LEU A 13 -0.93 1.98 12.76
CA LEU A 13 -1.31 1.96 11.34
C LEU A 13 -1.86 3.31 10.88
N LYS A 14 -1.41 3.72 9.69
CA LYS A 14 -1.99 4.78 8.88
C LYS A 14 -2.41 4.17 7.54
N THR A 15 -3.71 4.03 7.31
CA THR A 15 -4.25 3.29 6.15
C THR A 15 -4.89 4.27 5.18
N LEU A 16 -4.36 4.40 3.97
CA LEU A 16 -5.04 5.14 2.89
C LEU A 16 -6.30 4.36 2.48
N VAL A 17 -7.46 5.00 2.56
CA VAL A 17 -8.76 4.38 2.25
C VAL A 17 -9.45 5.11 1.10
N GLU A 18 -10.25 4.41 0.31
CA GLU A 18 -10.97 5.02 -0.82
C GLU A 18 -12.19 5.84 -0.38
N ALA A 19 -12.78 5.50 0.77
CA ALA A 19 -13.94 6.17 1.33
C ALA A 19 -13.95 6.07 2.87
N SER A 20 -14.48 7.09 3.53
CA SER A 20 -14.55 7.18 5.00
C SER A 20 -15.51 6.17 5.64
N ASP A 21 -16.46 5.66 4.88
CA ASP A 21 -17.44 4.65 5.31
C ASP A 21 -17.05 3.23 4.92
N GLY A 22 -15.90 3.04 4.25
CA GLY A 22 -15.37 1.73 3.90
C GLY A 22 -14.89 0.93 5.11
N SER A 23 -14.91 -0.40 5.01
CA SER A 23 -14.61 -1.29 6.15
C SER A 23 -13.26 -1.02 6.81
N ALA A 24 -12.22 -0.70 6.03
CA ALA A 24 -10.89 -0.37 6.57
C ALA A 24 -10.88 0.95 7.37
N ALA A 25 -11.67 1.93 6.94
CA ALA A 25 -11.81 3.22 7.61
C ALA A 25 -12.54 3.07 8.95
N GLN A 26 -13.56 2.21 9.00
CA GLN A 26 -14.34 1.95 10.21
C GLN A 26 -13.52 1.31 11.36
N VAL A 27 -12.40 0.64 11.03
CA VAL A 27 -11.59 -0.09 12.02
C VAL A 27 -10.17 0.47 12.19
N THR A 28 -9.73 1.39 11.33
CA THR A 28 -8.42 2.05 11.45
C THR A 28 -8.61 3.49 11.90
N VAL A 29 -8.10 3.83 13.07
CA VAL A 29 -8.23 5.19 13.64
C VAL A 29 -7.62 6.26 12.73
N ASN A 30 -6.41 6.02 12.21
CA ASN A 30 -5.75 6.90 11.26
C ASN A 30 -5.99 6.40 9.82
N SER A 31 -7.08 6.85 9.22
CA SER A 31 -7.54 6.41 7.90
C SER A 31 -7.82 7.58 6.93
N PRO A 32 -6.79 8.27 6.43
CA PRO A 32 -6.99 9.34 5.46
C PRO A 32 -7.63 8.80 4.18
N VAL A 33 -8.62 9.53 3.66
CA VAL A 33 -9.27 9.22 2.38
C VAL A 33 -8.41 9.72 1.22
N GLY A 34 -8.14 8.87 0.22
CA GLY A 34 -7.37 9.24 -0.97
C GLY A 34 -7.26 8.10 -1.99
N ASP A 35 -6.48 8.34 -3.06
CA ASP A 35 -6.30 7.41 -4.17
C ASP A 35 -4.83 6.97 -4.27
N PRO A 36 -4.51 5.67 -4.12
CA PRO A 36 -3.14 5.18 -4.19
C PRO A 36 -2.52 5.30 -5.60
N LYS A 37 -3.29 5.70 -6.62
CA LYS A 37 -2.77 6.03 -7.96
C LYS A 37 -2.29 7.47 -8.08
N LYS A 38 -2.60 8.33 -7.11
CA LYS A 38 -2.18 9.74 -7.10
C LYS A 38 -0.93 9.92 -6.27
N MET A 39 0.06 10.57 -6.87
CA MET A 39 1.35 10.85 -6.22
C MET A 39 1.19 11.71 -4.97
N ASP A 40 0.33 12.73 -4.98
CA ASP A 40 0.16 13.64 -3.84
C ASP A 40 -0.44 12.94 -2.61
N ASP A 41 -1.41 12.05 -2.83
CA ASP A 41 -2.02 11.24 -1.76
C ASP A 41 -1.00 10.28 -1.17
N MET A 42 -0.16 9.66 -2.01
CA MET A 42 0.90 8.75 -1.57
C MET A 42 2.04 9.49 -0.86
N CYS A 43 2.44 10.68 -1.32
CA CYS A 43 3.40 11.54 -0.64
C CYS A 43 2.91 11.93 0.76
N SER A 44 1.64 12.30 0.88
CA SER A 44 0.98 12.64 2.15
C SER A 44 0.85 11.42 3.06
N LEU A 45 0.61 10.24 2.48
CA LEU A 45 0.53 8.98 3.22
C LEU A 45 1.88 8.64 3.88
N VAL A 46 2.98 8.70 3.13
CA VAL A 46 4.30 8.26 3.61
C VAL A 46 5.01 9.29 4.50
N GLU A 47 4.47 10.51 4.61
CA GLU A 47 4.99 11.50 5.55
C GLU A 47 4.87 11.01 7.01
N GLY A 48 6.02 10.98 7.70
CA GLY A 48 6.12 10.56 9.10
C GLY A 48 5.93 9.06 9.35
N VAL A 49 5.93 8.23 8.30
CA VAL A 49 5.79 6.77 8.41
C VAL A 49 7.16 6.09 8.26
N ASP A 50 7.42 5.03 9.03
CA ASP A 50 8.69 4.30 8.99
C ASP A 50 8.78 3.30 7.83
N VAL A 51 7.68 2.62 7.53
CA VAL A 51 7.58 1.56 6.52
C VAL A 51 6.23 1.58 5.82
N LEU A 52 6.21 1.20 4.54
CA LEU A 52 4.99 1.10 3.74
C LEU A 52 4.77 -0.33 3.28
N THR A 53 3.52 -0.78 3.32
CA THR A 53 3.06 -2.01 2.69
C THR A 53 1.72 -1.77 2.00
N PHE A 54 1.21 -2.76 1.28
CA PHE A 54 -0.05 -2.67 0.53
C PHE A 54 -0.79 -4.00 0.54
N GLU A 55 -2.13 -3.94 0.49
CA GLU A 55 -2.98 -5.15 0.50
C GLU A 55 -3.35 -5.63 -0.91
N HIS A 56 -3.41 -4.72 -1.89
CA HIS A 56 -3.86 -5.01 -3.24
C HIS A 56 -2.76 -4.70 -4.26
N GLU A 57 -2.72 -5.45 -5.35
CA GLU A 57 -1.74 -5.31 -6.42
C GLU A 57 -2.05 -4.18 -7.41
N HIS A 58 -3.12 -3.41 -7.19
CA HIS A 58 -3.59 -2.42 -8.17
C HIS A 58 -2.82 -1.09 -8.15
N ILE A 59 -1.88 -0.90 -7.22
CA ILE A 59 -1.08 0.32 -7.16
C ILE A 59 -0.08 0.32 -8.33
N PRO A 60 -0.01 1.39 -9.15
CA PRO A 60 0.99 1.52 -10.19
C PRO A 60 2.40 1.45 -9.62
N GLN A 61 3.27 0.65 -10.23
CA GLN A 61 4.66 0.48 -9.77
C GLN A 61 5.43 1.80 -9.73
N GLU A 62 5.15 2.69 -10.68
CA GLU A 62 5.78 4.02 -10.73
C GLU A 62 5.43 4.87 -9.49
N VAL A 63 4.19 4.78 -9.01
CA VAL A 63 3.77 5.53 -7.81
C VAL A 63 4.52 5.03 -6.57
N LEU A 64 4.61 3.72 -6.38
CA LEU A 64 5.39 3.13 -5.30
C LEU A 64 6.89 3.45 -5.44
N ALA A 65 7.43 3.40 -6.67
CA ALA A 65 8.84 3.71 -6.94
C ALA A 65 9.22 5.15 -6.64
N ASN A 66 8.26 6.08 -6.58
CA ASN A 66 8.49 7.47 -6.18
C ASN A 66 8.41 7.69 -4.66
N CYS A 67 7.89 6.72 -3.89
CA CYS A 67 7.83 6.75 -2.43
C CYS A 67 9.16 6.33 -1.76
N LYS A 68 10.32 6.67 -2.35
CA LYS A 68 11.65 6.14 -1.97
C LYS A 68 12.12 6.49 -0.55
N LYS A 69 11.42 7.38 0.15
CA LYS A 69 11.79 7.84 1.50
C LYS A 69 11.51 6.79 2.58
N VAL A 70 10.67 5.80 2.29
CA VAL A 70 10.28 4.74 3.23
C VAL A 70 10.58 3.37 2.64
N SER A 71 10.88 2.40 3.49
CA SER A 71 11.03 1.01 3.03
C SER A 71 9.67 0.47 2.61
N ILE A 72 9.56 0.00 1.36
CA ILE A 72 8.34 -0.59 0.82
C ILE A 72 8.52 -2.10 0.72
N GLN A 73 7.64 -2.85 1.39
CA GLN A 73 7.65 -4.30 1.33
C GLN A 73 6.25 -4.87 1.01
N PRO A 74 6.14 -5.77 0.03
CA PRO A 74 7.20 -6.20 -0.90
C PRO A 74 7.63 -5.06 -1.85
N PRO A 75 8.81 -5.14 -2.50
CA PRO A 75 9.27 -4.07 -3.40
C PRO A 75 8.34 -3.92 -4.62
N PRO A 76 8.28 -2.74 -5.27
CA PRO A 76 7.37 -2.51 -6.41
C PRO A 76 7.50 -3.52 -7.54
N SER A 77 8.73 -3.99 -7.80
CA SER A 77 9.02 -5.01 -8.82
C SER A 77 8.33 -6.36 -8.54
N ALA A 78 7.96 -6.65 -7.29
CA ALA A 78 7.23 -7.87 -6.95
C ALA A 78 5.82 -7.90 -7.56
N LEU A 79 5.24 -6.73 -7.85
CA LEU A 79 3.91 -6.64 -8.46
C LEU A 79 3.89 -7.02 -9.94
N LEU A 80 5.04 -7.06 -10.63
CA LEU A 80 5.12 -7.25 -12.08
C LEU A 80 4.32 -8.47 -12.56
N TYR A 81 4.50 -9.61 -11.90
CA TYR A 81 3.87 -10.87 -12.32
C TYR A 81 2.45 -11.03 -11.78
N ALA A 82 2.11 -10.34 -10.68
CA ALA A 82 0.72 -10.24 -10.21
C ALA A 82 -0.13 -9.39 -11.18
N GLN A 83 0.45 -8.32 -11.72
CA GLN A 83 -0.22 -7.40 -12.65
C GLN A 83 -0.19 -7.87 -14.11
N ASN A 84 0.82 -8.64 -14.52
CA ASN A 84 0.99 -9.05 -15.91
C ASN A 84 1.16 -10.57 -16.06
N LYS A 85 0.07 -11.24 -16.46
CA LYS A 85 0.04 -12.68 -16.71
C LYS A 85 0.90 -13.15 -17.88
N LEU A 86 1.14 -12.32 -18.90
CA LEU A 86 2.03 -12.70 -20.01
C LEU A 86 3.46 -12.81 -19.51
N LYS A 87 3.97 -11.78 -18.82
CA LYS A 87 5.29 -11.80 -18.19
C LYS A 87 5.43 -12.91 -17.14
N MET A 88 4.35 -13.22 -16.41
CA MET A 88 4.34 -14.34 -15.46
C MET A 88 4.54 -15.67 -16.18
N ARG A 89 3.84 -15.91 -17.29
CA ARG A 89 3.98 -17.12 -18.10
C ARG A 89 5.36 -17.23 -18.73
N GLU A 90 5.89 -16.13 -19.27
CA GLU A 90 7.25 -16.07 -19.85
C GLU A 90 8.34 -16.44 -18.82
N LYS A 91 8.17 -16.09 -17.55
CA LYS A 91 9.14 -16.42 -16.48
C LYS A 91 9.05 -17.86 -15.98
N LEU A 92 7.87 -18.47 -16.04
CA LEU A 92 7.60 -19.80 -15.46
C LEU A 92 7.75 -20.96 -16.47
N GLN A 93 7.87 -20.65 -17.76
CA GLN A 93 8.24 -21.59 -18.80
C GLN A 93 9.75 -21.81 -18.79
#